data_AF-A0A7V5FFS6-F1
#
_entry.id   AF-A0A7V5FFS6-F1
#
_cell.length_a   1.000
_cell.length_b   1.000
_cell.length_c   1.000
_cell.angle_alpha   90.00
_cell.angle_beta   90.00
_cell.angle_gamma   90.00
#
_symmetry.space_group_name_H-M   'P 1'
#
loop_
_entity.id
_entity.type
_entity.pdbx_description
1 polymer ?
#
loop_
_entity_poly.entity_id
_entity_poly.type
_entity_poly.pdbx_seq_one_letter_code
_entity_poly.pdbx_strand_id
1 'polypeptide(L)'
;MKSQIPLSRLLLSCLLMLSLSACSRKENIRLPVEREKFVKAYADVAALDNQFQPGTPQRDSLFAARVDSVLHANGLTREQFQKTINVLNASPQAWEPILKDVLRKLQEKQKAAKGN
;
A
#
# COMPACT_ATOMS: atom_id res chain seq x y z
N MET A 1 56.01 5.63 12.20
CA MET A 1 54.98 6.20 13.09
C MET A 1 53.68 5.42 12.89
N LYS A 2 53.23 4.64 13.87
CA LYS A 2 52.00 3.84 13.77
C LYS A 2 50.83 4.69 14.28
N SER A 3 50.03 5.21 13.36
CA SER A 3 48.84 5.99 13.69
C SER A 3 47.79 5.02 14.26
N GLN A 4 47.68 4.95 15.59
CA GLN A 4 46.65 4.17 16.26
C GLN A 4 45.33 4.93 16.15
N ILE A 5 44.50 4.56 15.17
CA ILE A 5 43.14 5.08 15.08
C ILE A 5 42.38 4.51 16.29
N PRO A 6 41.86 5.35 17.19
CA PRO A 6 41.15 4.88 18.37
C PRO A 6 39.90 4.10 17.94
N LEU A 7 39.65 2.95 18.57
CA LEU A 7 38.53 2.03 18.28
C LEU A 7 37.17 2.76 18.25
N SER A 8 37.03 3.81 19.05
CA SER A 8 35.85 4.68 19.09
C SER A 8 35.60 5.42 17.77
N ARG A 9 36.64 5.83 17.03
CA ARG A 9 36.53 6.46 15.71
C ARG A 9 36.13 5.47 14.62
N LEU A 10 36.61 4.23 14.70
CA LEU A 10 36.19 3.15 13.81
C LEU A 10 34.72 2.82 14.01
N LEU A 11 34.27 2.66 15.26
CA LEU A 11 32.86 2.41 15.58
C LEU A 11 31.95 3.55 15.11
N LEU A 12 32.36 4.80 15.31
CA LEU A 12 31.60 5.97 14.85
C LEU A 12 31.48 6.00 13.31
N SER A 13 32.56 5.65 12.60
CA SER A 13 32.55 5.58 11.13
C SER A 13 31.64 4.45 10.62
N CYS A 14 31.62 3.29 11.29
CA CYS A 14 30.70 2.20 10.95
C CYS A 14 29.23 2.61 11.19
N LEU A 15 28.93 3.25 12.31
CA LEU A 15 27.60 3.77 12.63
C LEU A 15 27.12 4.82 11.62
N LEU A 16 28.01 5.70 11.15
CA LEU A 16 27.73 6.66 10.08
C LEU A 16 27.49 5.99 8.71
N MET A 17 28.24 4.93 8.38
CA MET A 17 28.03 4.16 7.15
C MET A 17 26.72 3.36 7.19
N LEU A 18 26.32 2.85 8.35
CA LEU A 18 25.04 2.17 8.58
C LEU A 18 23.85 3.13 8.47
N SER A 19 23.97 4.37 8.96
CA SER A 19 22.89 5.36 8.84
C SER A 19 22.72 5.88 7.40
N LEU A 20 23.80 5.99 6.63
CA LEU A 20 23.75 6.33 5.19
C LEU A 20 23.09 5.21 4.36
N SER A 21 23.23 3.96 4.77
CA SER A 21 22.60 2.80 4.12
C SER A 21 21.10 2.68 4.41
N ALA A 22 20.62 3.32 5.48
CA ALA A 22 19.21 3.34 5.87
C ALA A 22 18.38 4.39 5.11
N CYS A 23 19.03 5.33 4.40
CA CYS A 23 18.35 6.29 3.55
C CYS A 23 18.05 5.70 2.16
N SER A 24 16.92 4.99 2.10
CA SER A 24 15.96 5.02 0.99
C SER A 24 16.52 4.71 -0.40
N ARG A 25 16.76 3.41 -0.65
CA ARG A 25 16.53 2.91 -2.00
C ARG A 25 15.01 2.93 -2.20
N LYS A 26 14.48 3.99 -2.84
CA LYS A 26 13.12 4.01 -3.38
C LYS A 26 13.01 2.84 -4.36
N GLU A 27 12.63 1.68 -3.86
CA GLU A 27 12.41 0.52 -4.68
C GLU A 27 11.16 0.81 -5.50
N ASN A 28 11.37 1.11 -6.79
CA ASN A 28 10.27 1.37 -7.70
C ASN A 28 9.69 0.01 -8.11
N ILE A 29 8.83 -0.52 -7.24
CA ILE A 29 8.23 -1.84 -7.45
C ILE A 29 7.28 -1.76 -8.63
N ARG A 30 7.54 -2.60 -9.63
CA ARG A 30 6.67 -2.72 -10.79
C ARG A 30 5.41 -3.49 -10.38
N LEU A 31 4.29 -2.79 -10.37
CA LEU A 31 2.99 -3.42 -10.08
C LEU A 31 2.47 -4.19 -11.31
N PRO A 32 1.77 -5.32 -11.10
CA PRO A 32 1.11 -6.07 -12.18
C PRO A 32 0.01 -5.27 -12.91
N VAL A 33 -0.50 -4.22 -12.28
CA VAL A 33 -1.50 -3.31 -12.84
C VAL A 33 -1.06 -1.87 -12.63
N GLU A 34 -1.61 -0.96 -13.44
CA GLU A 34 -1.37 0.47 -13.27
C GLU A 34 -1.74 0.93 -11.85
N ARG A 35 -0.82 1.69 -11.23
CA ARG A 35 -0.96 2.17 -9.85
C ARG A 35 -2.27 2.92 -9.64
N GLU A 36 -2.63 3.83 -10.55
CA GLU A 36 -3.84 4.63 -10.41
C GLU A 36 -5.10 3.75 -10.40
N LYS A 37 -5.15 2.77 -11.29
CA LYS A 37 -6.24 1.80 -11.40
C LYS A 37 -6.35 0.95 -10.13
N PHE A 38 -5.23 0.47 -9.60
CA PHE A 38 -5.20 -0.25 -8.33
C PHE A 38 -5.66 0.61 -7.16
N VAL A 39 -5.13 1.82 -7.02
CA VAL A 39 -5.48 2.77 -5.95
C VAL A 39 -6.97 3.07 -5.97
N LYS A 40 -7.54 3.32 -7.16
CA LYS A 40 -8.98 3.57 -7.32
C LYS A 40 -9.81 2.37 -6.87
N ALA A 41 -9.49 1.17 -7.37
CA ALA A 41 -10.20 -0.05 -6.99
C ALA A 41 -10.07 -0.37 -5.50
N TYR A 42 -8.88 -0.22 -4.92
CA TYR A 42 -8.64 -0.46 -3.50
C TYR A 42 -9.42 0.52 -2.62
N ALA A 43 -9.46 1.81 -3.00
CA ALA A 43 -10.29 2.80 -2.31
C ALA A 43 -11.78 2.47 -2.40
N ASP A 44 -12.26 2.02 -3.56
CA ASP A 44 -13.67 1.62 -3.73
C ASP A 44 -14.01 0.40 -2.87
N VAL A 45 -13.13 -0.61 -2.82
CA VAL A 45 -13.30 -1.79 -1.96
C VAL A 45 -13.27 -1.40 -0.47
N ALA A 46 -12.35 -0.53 -0.05
CA ALA A 46 -12.29 -0.05 1.33
C ALA A 46 -13.53 0.76 1.73
N ALA A 47 -14.14 1.48 0.79
CA ALA A 47 -15.39 2.18 1.04
C ALA A 47 -16.58 1.22 1.24
N LEU A 48 -16.55 0.01 0.65
CA LEU A 48 -17.57 -1.02 0.90
C LEU A 48 -17.48 -1.57 2.31
N ASP A 49 -16.28 -1.77 2.87
CA ASP A 49 -16.13 -2.40 4.20
C ASP A 49 -16.80 -1.57 5.32
N ASN A 50 -16.80 -0.23 5.18
CA ASN A 50 -17.56 0.65 6.08
C ASN A 50 -19.09 0.48 6.02
N GLN A 51 -19.62 -0.16 4.97
CA GLN A 51 -21.06 -0.35 4.78
C GLN A 51 -21.56 -1.69 5.35
N PHE A 52 -20.67 -2.65 5.62
CA PHE A 52 -21.06 -4.00 6.06
C PHE A 52 -20.49 -4.30 7.45
N GLN A 53 -21.33 -4.34 8.49
CA GLN A 53 -20.92 -4.80 9.82
C GLN A 53 -20.50 -6.28 9.79
N PRO A 54 -19.38 -6.68 10.42
CA PRO A 54 -18.91 -8.07 10.43
C PRO A 54 -19.85 -8.98 11.25
N GLY A 55 -20.00 -10.26 10.82
CA GLY A 55 -20.58 -11.31 11.68
C GLY A 55 -21.61 -12.29 11.09
N THR A 56 -21.94 -12.25 9.78
CA THR A 56 -22.94 -13.18 9.19
C THR A 56 -22.47 -13.84 7.89
N PRO A 57 -22.70 -15.15 7.67
CA PRO A 57 -22.27 -15.84 6.44
C PRO A 57 -22.90 -15.32 5.15
N GLN A 58 -24.15 -14.81 5.19
CA GLN A 58 -24.78 -14.16 4.03
C GLN A 58 -24.10 -12.83 3.66
N ARG A 59 -23.41 -12.16 4.60
CA ARG A 59 -22.59 -10.98 4.31
C ARG A 59 -21.41 -11.37 3.44
N ASP A 60 -20.74 -12.48 3.73
CA ASP A 60 -19.50 -12.82 3.05
C ASP A 60 -19.72 -13.11 1.56
N SER A 61 -20.86 -13.71 1.20
CA SER A 61 -21.21 -13.94 -0.21
C SER A 61 -21.63 -12.65 -0.94
N LEU A 62 -22.47 -11.81 -0.30
CA LEU A 62 -22.86 -10.51 -0.86
C LEU A 62 -21.67 -9.56 -0.97
N PHE A 63 -20.81 -9.54 0.03
CA PHE A 63 -19.57 -8.76 0.05
C PHE A 63 -18.63 -9.21 -1.06
N ALA A 64 -18.41 -10.52 -1.21
CA ALA A 64 -17.60 -11.06 -2.30
C ALA A 64 -18.11 -10.64 -3.68
N ALA A 65 -19.44 -10.71 -3.90
CA ALA A 65 -20.07 -10.28 -5.15
C ALA A 65 -19.94 -8.77 -5.38
N ARG A 66 -20.05 -7.95 -4.32
CA ARG A 66 -19.87 -6.49 -4.39
C ARG A 66 -18.43 -6.11 -4.68
N VAL A 67 -17.47 -6.79 -4.06
CA VAL A 67 -16.04 -6.64 -4.36
C VAL A 67 -15.79 -6.97 -5.83
N ASP A 68 -16.31 -8.09 -6.34
CA ASP A 68 -16.12 -8.47 -7.75
C ASP A 68 -16.72 -7.43 -8.71
N SER A 69 -17.90 -6.89 -8.38
CA SER A 69 -18.52 -5.79 -9.14
C SER A 69 -17.68 -4.52 -9.14
N VAL A 70 -17.10 -4.13 -7.99
CA VAL A 70 -16.21 -2.96 -7.88
C VAL A 70 -14.92 -3.16 -8.67
N LEU A 71 -14.32 -4.34 -8.60
CA LEU A 71 -13.12 -4.66 -9.37
C LEU A 71 -13.41 -4.60 -10.87
N HIS A 72 -14.53 -5.18 -11.31
CA HIS A 72 -14.95 -5.14 -12.71
C HIS A 72 -15.24 -3.71 -13.19
N ALA A 73 -15.90 -2.88 -12.39
CA ALA A 73 -16.16 -1.47 -12.70
C ALA A 73 -14.85 -0.65 -12.84
N ASN A 74 -13.79 -1.08 -12.16
CA ASN A 74 -12.45 -0.53 -12.31
C ASN A 74 -11.61 -1.25 -13.38
N GLY A 75 -12.20 -2.16 -14.15
CA GLY A 75 -11.53 -2.91 -15.22
C GLY A 75 -10.47 -3.87 -14.73
N LEU A 76 -10.58 -4.37 -13.50
CA LEU A 76 -9.65 -5.31 -12.88
C LEU A 76 -10.31 -6.67 -12.67
N THR A 77 -9.53 -7.72 -12.86
CA THR A 77 -9.89 -9.07 -12.39
C THR A 77 -9.46 -9.27 -10.94
N ARG A 78 -10.10 -10.22 -10.24
CA ARG A 78 -9.70 -10.62 -8.87
C ARG A 78 -8.25 -11.11 -8.84
N GLU A 79 -7.82 -11.84 -9.86
CA GLU A 79 -6.44 -12.34 -9.98
C GLU A 79 -5.42 -11.20 -10.08
N GLN A 80 -5.67 -10.21 -10.93
CA GLN A 80 -4.80 -9.04 -11.06
C GLN A 80 -4.70 -8.23 -9.76
N PHE A 81 -5.84 -8.04 -9.10
CA PHE A 81 -5.90 -7.35 -7.81
C PHE A 81 -5.11 -8.12 -6.74
N GLN A 82 -5.32 -9.43 -6.63
CA GLN A 82 -4.62 -10.28 -5.67
C GLN A 82 -3.11 -10.37 -5.95
N LYS A 83 -2.70 -10.50 -7.21
CA LYS A 83 -1.27 -10.48 -7.57
C LYS A 83 -0.61 -9.18 -7.16
N THR A 84 -1.30 -8.05 -7.33
CA THR A 84 -0.79 -6.74 -6.92
C THR A 84 -0.65 -6.64 -5.38
N ILE A 85 -1.64 -7.13 -4.64
CA ILE A 85 -1.55 -7.24 -3.17
C ILE A 85 -0.37 -8.11 -2.76
N ASN A 86 -0.18 -9.27 -3.40
CA ASN A 86 0.91 -10.18 -3.07
C ASN A 86 2.30 -9.54 -3.31
N VAL A 87 2.45 -8.79 -4.41
CA VAL A 87 3.66 -8.02 -4.70
C VAL A 87 3.92 -6.96 -3.62
N LEU A 88 2.88 -6.22 -3.21
CA LEU A 88 3.01 -5.21 -2.15
C LEU A 88 3.29 -5.84 -0.78
N ASN A 89 2.72 -7.00 -0.47
CA ASN A 89 2.97 -7.73 0.76
C ASN A 89 4.41 -8.29 0.83
N ALA A 90 5.01 -8.63 -0.30
CA ALA A 90 6.41 -9.05 -0.37
C ALA A 90 7.38 -7.90 -0.05
N SER A 91 6.95 -6.64 -0.23
CA SER A 91 7.76 -5.45 0.07
C SER A 91 6.93 -4.40 0.83
N PRO A 92 6.78 -4.57 2.15
CA PRO A 92 5.86 -3.75 2.95
C PRO A 92 6.09 -2.23 2.87
N GLN A 93 7.32 -1.78 2.62
CA GLN A 93 7.61 -0.35 2.49
C GLN A 93 6.91 0.29 1.27
N ALA A 94 6.57 -0.50 0.25
CA ALA A 94 5.86 -0.02 -0.93
C ALA A 94 4.38 0.28 -0.68
N TRP A 95 3.81 -0.19 0.43
CA TRP A 95 2.45 0.16 0.81
C TRP A 95 2.31 1.64 1.17
N GLU A 96 3.32 2.25 1.80
CA GLU A 96 3.22 3.63 2.28
C GLU A 96 2.78 4.63 1.20
N PRO A 97 3.43 4.72 0.02
CA PRO A 97 2.99 5.64 -1.02
C PRO A 97 1.62 5.28 -1.61
N ILE A 98 1.26 3.99 -1.66
CA ILE A 98 -0.04 3.51 -2.16
C ILE A 98 -1.17 3.90 -1.20
N LEU A 99 -0.98 3.67 0.10
CA LEU A 99 -1.96 3.99 1.14
C LEU A 99 -2.19 5.50 1.24
N LYS A 100 -1.15 6.32 1.08
CA LYS A 100 -1.31 7.79 0.99
C LYS A 100 -2.26 8.18 -0.16
N ASP A 101 -2.12 7.55 -1.33
CA ASP A 101 -3.02 7.82 -2.46
C ASP A 101 -4.44 7.30 -2.22
N VAL A 102 -4.59 6.12 -1.62
CA VAL A 102 -5.89 5.54 -1.25
C VAL A 102 -6.63 6.45 -0.28
N LEU A 103 -5.96 6.91 0.78
CA LEU A 103 -6.54 7.82 1.78
C LEU A 103 -7.00 9.14 1.14
N ARG A 104 -6.19 9.70 0.23
CA ARG A 104 -6.57 10.89 -0.53
C ARG A 104 -7.85 10.66 -1.35
N LYS A 105 -7.94 9.55 -2.10
CA LYS A 105 -9.16 9.23 -2.86
C LYS A 105 -10.39 9.01 -1.96
N LEU A 106 -10.21 8.39 -0.80
CA LEU A 106 -11.29 8.23 0.18
C LEU A 106 -11.77 9.58 0.70
N GLN A 107 -10.85 10.50 1.02
CA GLN A 107 -11.21 11.87 1.44
C GLN A 107 -11.93 12.65 0.34
N GLU A 108 -11.50 12.54 -0.92
CA GLU A 108 -12.19 13.14 -2.07
C GLU A 108 -13.63 12.64 -2.20
N LYS A 109 -13.83 11.32 -2.07
CA LYS A 109 -15.17 10.70 -2.08
C LYS A 109 -16.04 11.17 -0.93
N GLN A 110 -15.49 11.27 0.28
CA GLN A 110 -16.22 11.77 1.44
C GLN A 110 -16.64 13.24 1.27
N LYS A 111 -15.76 14.08 0.70
CA LYS A 111 -16.09 15.47 0.41
C LYS A 111 -17.19 15.58 -0.65
N ALA A 112 -17.10 14.80 -1.72
CA ALA A 112 -18.13 14.74 -2.76
C ALA A 112 -19.50 14.29 -2.20
N ALA A 113 -19.50 13.35 -1.25
CA ALA A 113 -20.73 12.87 -0.61
C ALA A 113 -21.37 13.87 0.38
N LYS A 114 -20.60 14.84 0.91
CA LYS A 114 -21.08 15.89 1.84
C LYS A 114 -21.41 17.22 1.16
N GLY A 115 -21.03 17.38 -0.11
CA GLY A 115 -21.27 18.60 -0.90
C GLY A 115 -22.59 18.61 -1.66
N ASN A 116 -23.40 17.55 -1.51
CA ASN A 116 -24.79 17.43 -1.93
C ASN A 116 -25.69 17.38 -0.69
#